data_AF-A0A1I7T637-F1
#
_entry.id   AF-A0A1I7T637-F1
#
_cell.length_a   1.000
_cell.length_b   1.000
_cell.length_c   1.000
_cell.angle_alpha   90.00
_cell.angle_beta   90.00
_cell.angle_gamma   90.00
#
_symmetry.space_group_name_H-M   'P 1'
#
loop_
_entity.id
_entity.type
_entity.pdbx_description
1 polymer ?
#
loop_
_entity_poly.entity_id
_entity_poly.type
_entity_poly.pdbx_seq_one_letter_code
_entity_poly.pdbx_strand_id
1 'polypeptide(L)'
;MIYSKFVVDMFYSADSECSIKMFFQFCIFSASTYLIYFLIRLVDPSIVFKNLIFFIAWPNFNMSTLRCWIVFFIALDRVLAVLMPIFYHNHRSKVPFLAVLLFCFAYMAFEYYILFVICVYEVDIPLECTIFRCAVGSCYHNYWKWYQQVLLFEISLILRKGI
;
A
#
# COMPACT_ATOMS: atom_id res chain seq x y z
N MET A 1 -19.70 -27.03 -2.31
CA MET A 1 -19.46 -25.93 -1.35
C MET A 1 -17.98 -25.77 -0.97
N ILE A 2 -17.20 -26.84 -0.82
CA ILE A 2 -15.74 -26.78 -0.52
C ILE A 2 -14.90 -26.39 -1.76
N TYR A 3 -15.16 -27.00 -2.92
CA TYR A 3 -14.42 -26.75 -4.17
C TYR A 3 -14.50 -25.28 -4.67
N SER A 4 -15.63 -24.61 -4.44
CA SER A 4 -15.90 -23.25 -4.93
C SER A 4 -15.45 -22.14 -3.97
N LYS A 5 -15.17 -22.46 -2.71
CA LYS A 5 -14.43 -21.62 -1.76
C LYS A 5 -12.94 -21.70 -2.10
N PHE A 6 -12.43 -22.89 -2.42
CA PHE A 6 -11.06 -23.11 -2.87
C PHE A 6 -10.72 -22.36 -4.17
N VAL A 7 -11.62 -22.30 -5.17
CA VAL A 7 -11.33 -21.62 -6.45
C VAL A 7 -11.36 -20.09 -6.35
N VAL A 8 -12.25 -19.50 -5.54
CA VAL A 8 -12.25 -18.03 -5.30
C VAL A 8 -11.09 -17.65 -4.38
N ASP A 9 -10.81 -18.46 -3.37
CA ASP A 9 -9.59 -18.32 -2.56
C ASP A 9 -8.34 -18.51 -3.40
N MET A 10 -8.36 -19.37 -4.42
CA MET A 10 -7.24 -19.60 -5.34
C MET A 10 -7.12 -18.49 -6.39
N PHE A 11 -8.21 -17.84 -6.82
CA PHE A 11 -8.14 -16.66 -7.70
C PHE A 11 -7.74 -15.39 -6.94
N TYR A 12 -8.27 -15.17 -5.73
CA TYR A 12 -7.84 -14.09 -4.84
C TYR A 12 -6.44 -14.38 -4.24
N SER A 13 -6.07 -15.64 -4.01
CA SER A 13 -4.70 -16.07 -3.67
C SER A 13 -3.79 -15.94 -4.89
N ALA A 14 -4.24 -16.23 -6.11
CA ALA A 14 -3.41 -16.03 -7.31
C ALA A 14 -3.22 -14.55 -7.64
N ASP A 15 -4.26 -13.72 -7.49
CA ASP A 15 -4.17 -12.26 -7.67
C ASP A 15 -3.44 -11.60 -6.50
N SER A 16 -3.63 -12.06 -5.26
CA SER A 16 -2.86 -11.58 -4.10
C SER A 16 -1.44 -12.13 -4.09
N GLU A 17 -1.15 -13.34 -4.56
CA GLU A 17 0.22 -13.86 -4.74
C GLU A 17 0.90 -13.15 -5.90
N CYS A 18 0.21 -12.88 -7.01
CA CYS A 18 0.73 -12.08 -8.11
C CYS A 18 0.97 -10.64 -7.66
N SER A 19 0.02 -10.05 -6.94
CA SER A 19 0.17 -8.72 -6.34
C SER A 19 1.27 -8.72 -5.28
N ILE A 20 1.34 -9.69 -4.37
CA ILE A 20 2.37 -9.83 -3.32
C ILE A 20 3.73 -10.07 -3.96
N LYS A 21 3.83 -10.89 -5.02
CA LYS A 21 5.07 -11.09 -5.78
C LYS A 21 5.47 -9.80 -6.51
N MET A 22 4.52 -9.07 -7.10
CA MET A 22 4.76 -7.78 -7.73
C MET A 22 5.19 -6.71 -6.71
N PHE A 23 4.55 -6.65 -5.54
CA PHE A 23 4.92 -5.81 -4.41
C PHE A 23 6.30 -6.18 -3.88
N PHE A 24 6.58 -7.47 -3.69
CA PHE A 24 7.86 -7.97 -3.19
C PHE A 24 8.99 -7.67 -4.18
N GLN A 25 8.75 -7.90 -5.47
CA GLN A 25 9.69 -7.56 -6.54
C GLN A 25 9.94 -6.04 -6.63
N PHE A 26 8.87 -5.24 -6.51
CA PHE A 26 8.96 -3.78 -6.49
C PHE A 26 9.73 -3.28 -5.27
N CYS A 27 9.47 -3.83 -4.08
CA CYS A 27 10.19 -3.52 -2.86
C CYS A 27 11.67 -3.89 -2.95
N ILE A 28 12.01 -5.05 -3.52
CA ILE A 28 13.40 -5.46 -3.76
C ILE A 28 14.08 -4.49 -4.71
N PHE A 29 13.44 -4.15 -5.83
CA PHE A 29 13.97 -3.21 -6.80
C PHE A 29 14.15 -1.80 -6.20
N SER A 30 13.20 -1.35 -5.40
CA SER A 30 13.32 -0.07 -4.71
C SER A 30 14.42 -0.07 -3.64
N ALA A 31 14.57 -1.17 -2.89
CA ALA A 31 15.59 -1.27 -1.86
C ALA A 31 16.99 -1.35 -2.48
N SER A 32 17.14 -2.09 -3.59
CA SER A 32 18.41 -2.18 -4.30
C SER A 32 18.80 -0.85 -4.94
N THR A 33 17.87 -0.15 -5.59
CA THR A 33 18.13 1.20 -6.14
C THR A 33 18.48 2.22 -5.06
N TYR A 34 17.81 2.18 -3.91
CA TYR A 34 18.15 3.02 -2.75
C TYR A 34 19.56 2.71 -2.20
N LEU A 35 19.93 1.44 -2.06
CA LEU A 35 21.26 1.03 -1.60
C LEU A 35 22.35 1.44 -2.59
N ILE A 36 22.13 1.23 -3.88
CA ILE A 36 23.07 1.64 -4.94
C ILE A 36 23.26 3.17 -4.91
N TYR A 37 22.17 3.93 -4.80
CA TYR A 37 22.23 5.39 -4.67
C TYR A 37 23.01 5.83 -3.42
N PHE A 38 22.79 5.16 -2.29
CA PHE A 38 23.53 5.41 -1.05
C PHE A 38 25.03 5.13 -1.20
N LEU A 39 25.40 4.02 -1.85
CA LEU A 39 26.81 3.68 -2.11
C LEU A 39 27.48 4.66 -3.07
N ILE A 40 26.80 5.09 -4.13
CA ILE A 40 27.32 6.12 -5.06
C ILE A 40 27.61 7.42 -4.31
N ARG A 41 26.69 7.84 -3.43
CA ARG A 41 26.86 9.04 -2.61
C ARG A 41 28.02 8.96 -1.62
N LEU A 42 28.38 7.75 -1.16
CA LEU A 42 29.56 7.54 -0.30
C LEU A 42 30.87 7.65 -1.09
N VAL A 43 30.87 7.27 -2.37
CA VAL A 43 32.07 7.28 -3.23
C VAL A 43 32.29 8.66 -3.85
N ASP A 44 31.23 9.33 -4.30
CA ASP A 44 31.31 10.65 -4.91
C ASP A 44 30.13 11.54 -4.46
N PRO A 45 30.36 12.54 -3.58
CA PRO A 45 29.33 13.45 -3.13
C PRO A 45 28.95 14.52 -4.17
N SER A 46 29.61 14.56 -5.34
CA SER A 46 29.29 15.52 -6.42
C SER A 46 28.21 15.02 -7.38
N ILE A 47 27.98 13.71 -7.45
CA ILE A 47 26.92 13.08 -8.27
C ILE A 47 25.64 12.99 -7.42
N VAL A 48 24.98 14.12 -7.20
CA VAL A 48 23.72 14.17 -6.44
C VAL A 48 22.57 14.58 -7.35
N PHE A 49 21.72 13.62 -7.68
CA PHE A 49 20.42 13.92 -8.28
C PHE A 49 19.46 14.37 -7.18
N LYS A 50 19.21 15.68 -7.14
CA LYS A 50 18.23 16.28 -6.24
C LYS A 50 16.88 15.56 -6.38
N ASN A 51 16.22 15.29 -5.26
CA ASN A 51 14.88 14.70 -5.16
C ASN A 51 14.72 13.22 -5.56
N LEU A 52 15.76 12.48 -5.98
CA LEU A 52 15.63 11.04 -6.31
C LEU A 52 15.07 10.20 -5.15
N ILE A 53 15.48 10.50 -3.92
CA ILE A 53 15.03 9.78 -2.73
C ILE A 53 13.51 9.90 -2.59
N PHE A 54 12.92 11.05 -2.92
CA PHE A 54 11.47 11.22 -2.88
C PHE A 54 10.76 10.40 -3.96
N PHE A 55 11.28 10.38 -5.19
CA PHE A 55 10.72 9.56 -6.26
C PHE A 55 10.78 8.05 -5.97
N ILE A 56 11.79 7.61 -5.20
CA ILE A 56 11.88 6.23 -4.72
C ILE A 56 10.95 6.02 -3.52
N ALA A 57 10.99 6.90 -2.52
CA ALA A 57 10.24 6.75 -1.27
C ALA A 57 8.71 6.80 -1.48
N TRP A 58 8.26 7.76 -2.28
CA TRP A 58 6.85 8.07 -2.48
C TRP A 58 6.00 6.88 -2.98
N PRO A 59 6.39 6.16 -4.06
CA PRO A 59 5.64 5.00 -4.49
C PRO A 59 5.71 3.84 -3.48
N ASN A 60 6.79 3.72 -2.70
CA ASN A 60 6.87 2.69 -1.64
C ASN A 60 5.88 2.94 -0.51
N PHE A 61 5.71 4.20 -0.10
CA PHE A 61 4.65 4.56 0.83
C PHE A 61 3.31 4.15 0.21
N ASN A 62 2.87 4.77 -0.89
CA ASN A 62 1.58 4.49 -1.53
C ASN A 62 1.29 2.97 -1.70
N MET A 63 2.27 2.22 -2.22
CA MET A 63 2.16 0.76 -2.37
C MET A 63 1.93 0.03 -1.04
N SER A 64 2.63 0.41 0.03
CA SER A 64 2.47 -0.20 1.34
C SER A 64 1.07 0.00 1.94
N THR A 65 0.38 1.11 1.67
CA THR A 65 -1.00 1.27 2.17
C THR A 65 -2.03 0.63 1.26
N LEU A 66 -1.83 0.65 -0.05
CA LEU A 66 -2.70 -0.11 -0.96
C LEU A 66 -2.73 -1.59 -0.56
N ARG A 67 -1.59 -2.16 -0.15
CA ARG A 67 -1.53 -3.51 0.43
C ARG A 67 -2.44 -3.66 1.66
N CYS A 68 -2.40 -2.73 2.62
CA CYS A 68 -3.25 -2.78 3.81
C CYS A 68 -4.74 -2.75 3.45
N TRP A 69 -5.14 -1.91 2.48
CA TRP A 69 -6.51 -1.86 1.99
C TRP A 69 -6.96 -3.16 1.33
N ILE A 70 -6.11 -3.76 0.49
CA ILE A 70 -6.42 -5.06 -0.14
C ILE A 70 -6.67 -6.12 0.93
N VAL A 71 -5.81 -6.19 1.96
CA VAL A 71 -5.97 -7.12 3.08
C VAL A 71 -7.27 -6.85 3.85
N PHE A 72 -7.62 -5.58 4.06
CA PHE A 72 -8.88 -5.19 4.70
C PHE A 72 -10.11 -5.63 3.90
N PHE A 73 -10.13 -5.40 2.58
CA PHE A 73 -11.22 -5.86 1.72
C PHE A 73 -11.36 -7.38 1.70
N ILE A 74 -10.24 -8.12 1.71
CA ILE A 74 -10.24 -9.58 1.85
C ILE A 74 -10.89 -9.97 3.17
N ALA A 75 -10.46 -9.38 4.29
CA ALA A 75 -10.99 -9.70 5.61
C ALA A 75 -12.50 -9.40 5.71
N LEU A 76 -12.95 -8.30 5.13
CA LEU A 76 -14.38 -7.96 5.05
C LEU A 76 -15.17 -8.95 4.21
N ASP A 77 -14.65 -9.34 3.04
CA ASP A 77 -15.29 -10.33 2.18
C ASP A 77 -15.49 -11.67 2.92
N ARG A 78 -14.49 -12.10 3.70
CA ARG A 78 -14.59 -13.29 4.57
C ARG A 78 -15.71 -13.17 5.59
N VAL A 79 -15.81 -12.04 6.27
CA VAL A 79 -16.82 -11.82 7.31
C VAL A 79 -18.22 -11.74 6.71
N LEU A 80 -18.39 -11.08 5.56
CA LEU A 80 -19.68 -11.01 4.86
C LEU A 80 -20.14 -12.40 4.38
N ALA A 81 -19.23 -13.23 3.90
CA ALA A 81 -19.53 -14.61 3.51
C ALA A 81 -20.01 -15.48 4.69
N VAL A 82 -19.53 -15.21 5.92
CA VAL A 82 -19.94 -15.92 7.14
C VAL A 82 -21.26 -15.38 7.70
N LEU A 83 -21.42 -14.06 7.75
CA LEU A 83 -22.59 -13.42 8.35
C LEU A 83 -23.85 -13.50 7.48
N MET A 84 -23.72 -13.43 6.14
CA MET A 84 -24.85 -13.40 5.21
C MET A 84 -24.65 -14.31 3.98
N PRO A 85 -24.67 -15.65 4.17
CA PRO A 85 -24.36 -16.61 3.11
C PRO A 85 -25.36 -16.58 1.94
N ILE A 86 -26.64 -16.29 2.21
CA ILE A 86 -27.72 -16.32 1.21
C ILE A 86 -27.62 -15.11 0.25
N PHE A 87 -27.34 -13.93 0.78
CA PHE A 87 -27.18 -12.70 -0.02
C PHE A 87 -25.89 -12.75 -0.85
N TYR A 88 -24.82 -13.27 -0.25
CA TYR A 88 -23.53 -13.43 -0.90
C TYR A 88 -23.58 -14.37 -2.13
N HIS A 89 -24.41 -15.41 -2.08
CA HIS A 89 -24.59 -16.33 -3.22
C HIS A 89 -25.20 -15.64 -4.45
N ASN A 90 -26.12 -14.69 -4.24
CA ASN A 90 -26.96 -14.12 -5.30
C ASN A 90 -26.36 -12.87 -5.98
N HIS A 91 -25.39 -12.18 -5.38
CA HIS A 91 -24.73 -10.99 -5.93
C HIS A 91 -23.25 -11.20 -6.29
N ARG A 92 -22.80 -12.46 -6.29
CA ARG A 92 -21.40 -12.91 -6.32
C ARG A 92 -20.58 -12.52 -7.56
N SER A 93 -21.21 -12.29 -8.72
CA SER A 93 -20.50 -12.30 -10.01
C SER A 93 -19.99 -10.95 -10.52
N LYS A 94 -20.39 -9.80 -9.94
CA LYS A 94 -20.21 -8.50 -10.60
C LYS A 94 -19.36 -7.47 -9.87
N VAL A 95 -18.95 -7.70 -8.62
CA VAL A 95 -18.60 -6.59 -7.73
C VAL A 95 -17.10 -6.37 -7.40
N PRO A 96 -16.14 -7.32 -7.39
CA PRO A 96 -14.93 -7.02 -6.63
C PRO A 96 -13.86 -6.23 -7.41
N PHE A 97 -13.57 -6.55 -8.67
CA PHE A 97 -12.35 -6.03 -9.31
C PHE A 97 -12.42 -4.55 -9.68
N LEU A 98 -13.48 -4.13 -10.39
CA LEU A 98 -13.61 -2.75 -10.84
C LEU A 98 -13.78 -1.78 -9.66
N ALA A 99 -14.50 -2.20 -8.61
CA ALA A 99 -14.69 -1.42 -7.41
C ALA A 99 -13.38 -1.24 -6.64
N VAL A 100 -12.59 -2.30 -6.48
CA VAL A 100 -11.26 -2.23 -5.84
C VAL A 100 -10.31 -1.35 -6.66
N LEU A 101 -10.33 -1.46 -7.99
CA LEU A 101 -9.49 -0.66 -8.86
C LEU A 101 -9.85 0.83 -8.78
N LEU A 102 -11.13 1.19 -8.86
CA LEU A 102 -11.60 2.57 -8.67
C LEU A 102 -11.23 3.11 -7.29
N PHE A 103 -11.36 2.29 -6.26
CA PHE A 103 -10.94 2.65 -4.90
C PHE A 103 -9.44 2.93 -4.82
N CYS A 104 -8.59 2.09 -5.42
CA CYS A 104 -7.15 2.32 -5.46
C CYS A 104 -6.78 3.64 -6.13
N PHE A 105 -7.41 3.98 -7.27
CA PHE A 105 -7.18 5.25 -7.95
C PHE A 105 -7.63 6.45 -7.12
N ALA A 106 -8.83 6.39 -6.52
CA ALA A 106 -9.33 7.43 -5.63
C ALA A 106 -8.42 7.61 -4.41
N TYR A 107 -7.94 6.52 -3.83
CA TYR A 107 -7.02 6.54 -2.70
C TYR A 107 -5.67 7.16 -3.06
N MET A 108 -5.13 6.84 -4.24
CA MET A 108 -3.86 7.43 -4.70
C MET A 108 -4.00 8.94 -4.89
N ALA A 109 -5.11 9.42 -5.45
CA ALA A 109 -5.40 10.84 -5.57
C ALA A 109 -5.53 11.53 -4.19
N PHE A 110 -6.16 10.86 -3.23
CA PHE A 110 -6.29 11.35 -1.87
C PHE A 110 -4.93 11.48 -1.15
N GLU A 111 -4.02 10.51 -1.31
CA GLU A 111 -2.67 10.58 -0.77
C GLU A 111 -1.86 11.74 -1.38
N TYR A 112 -1.99 11.98 -2.69
CA TYR A 112 -1.43 13.17 -3.34
C TYR A 112 -1.99 14.47 -2.77
N TYR A 113 -3.30 14.54 -2.54
CA TYR A 113 -3.95 15.70 -1.93
C TYR A 113 -3.41 15.97 -0.52
N ILE A 114 -3.26 14.94 0.32
CA ILE A 114 -2.71 15.10 1.67
C ILE A 114 -1.29 15.65 1.63
N LEU A 115 -0.44 15.12 0.74
CA LEU A 115 0.94 15.55 0.65
C LEU A 115 1.06 17.02 0.24
N PHE A 116 0.42 17.40 -0.87
CA PHE A 116 0.60 18.74 -1.45
C PHE A 116 -0.28 19.82 -0.82
N VAL A 117 -1.50 19.48 -0.40
CA VAL A 117 -2.47 20.46 0.10
C VAL A 117 -2.44 20.56 1.62
N ILE A 118 -2.49 19.42 2.33
CA ILE A 118 -2.56 19.42 3.79
C ILE A 118 -1.17 19.64 4.40
N CYS A 119 -0.19 18.86 3.97
CA CYS A 119 1.17 18.96 4.48
C CYS A 119 2.00 20.05 3.79
N VAL A 120 1.45 20.74 2.79
CA VAL A 120 2.09 21.82 2.02
C VAL A 120 3.54 21.46 1.69
N TYR A 121 3.72 20.26 1.14
CA TYR A 121 5.04 19.71 0.90
C TYR A 121 5.69 20.40 -0.30
N GLU A 122 6.77 21.14 -0.06
CA GLU A 122 7.63 21.68 -1.10
C GLU A 122 8.70 20.64 -1.45
N VAL A 123 8.91 20.39 -2.75
CA VAL A 123 9.87 19.39 -3.25
C VAL A 123 11.30 19.95 -3.23
N ASP A 124 11.69 20.52 -2.09
CA ASP A 124 13.02 21.06 -1.82
C ASP A 124 13.70 20.24 -0.72
N ILE A 125 14.11 19.03 -1.10
CA ILE A 125 14.75 18.10 -0.17
C ILE A 125 16.21 18.48 -0.02
N PRO A 126 16.69 18.79 1.21
CA PRO A 126 18.09 19.10 1.43
C PRO A 126 18.95 17.89 1.08
N LEU A 127 20.11 18.11 0.46
CA LEU A 127 20.97 17.02 0.00
C LEU A 127 21.43 16.08 1.12
N GLU A 128 21.44 16.54 2.38
CA GLU A 128 21.81 15.76 3.58
C GLU A 128 20.78 14.71 3.99
N CYS A 129 19.63 14.71 3.35
CA CYS A 129 18.49 13.87 3.68
C CYS A 129 18.70 12.42 3.24
N THR A 130 19.19 11.55 4.13
CA THR A 130 19.41 10.13 3.83
C THR A 130 18.24 9.23 4.20
N ILE A 131 17.29 9.71 4.99
CA ILE A 131 16.22 8.88 5.57
C ILE A 131 14.88 9.21 4.89
N PHE A 132 14.08 8.18 4.60
CA PHE A 132 12.73 8.33 4.01
C PHE A 132 11.83 9.33 4.75
N ARG A 133 11.95 9.43 6.09
CA ARG A 133 11.23 10.40 6.92
C ARG A 133 11.54 11.85 6.54
N CYS A 134 12.78 12.13 6.18
CA CYS A 134 13.20 13.47 5.80
C CYS A 134 12.78 13.76 4.34
N ALA A 135 12.74 12.74 3.48
CA ALA A 135 12.40 12.90 2.07
C ALA A 135 10.92 13.18 1.79
N VAL A 136 10.01 12.92 2.72
CA VAL A 136 8.55 13.17 2.57
C VAL A 136 8.03 14.16 3.64
N GLY A 137 8.93 14.64 4.51
CA GLY A 137 8.59 15.53 5.61
C GLY A 137 7.95 14.83 6.83
N SER A 138 8.05 15.46 8.00
CA SER A 138 7.52 14.88 9.24
C SER A 138 5.98 14.88 9.30
N CYS A 139 5.31 15.79 8.61
CA CYS A 139 3.83 15.87 8.57
C CYS A 139 3.24 14.59 7.97
N TYR A 140 3.60 14.31 6.71
CA TYR A 140 3.08 13.15 5.98
C TYR A 140 3.50 11.83 6.65
N HIS A 141 4.74 11.73 7.11
CA HIS A 141 5.22 10.53 7.80
C HIS A 141 4.45 10.24 9.12
N ASN A 142 4.06 11.27 9.87
CA ASN A 142 3.25 11.08 11.08
C ASN A 142 1.82 10.68 10.75
N TYR A 143 1.20 11.33 9.76
CA TYR A 143 -0.10 10.93 9.22
C TYR A 143 -0.08 9.46 8.78
N TRP A 144 0.91 9.09 7.97
CA TRP A 144 1.09 7.74 7.46
C TRP A 144 1.16 6.69 8.57
N LYS A 145 1.99 6.94 9.59
CA LYS A 145 2.14 6.03 10.72
C LYS A 145 0.83 5.86 11.50
N TRP A 146 0.17 6.97 11.82
CA TRP A 146 -1.11 6.93 12.52
C TRP A 146 -2.15 6.14 11.70
N TYR A 147 -2.21 6.42 10.41
CA TYR A 147 -3.12 5.78 9.47
C TYR A 147 -2.91 4.26 9.40
N GLN A 148 -1.66 3.81 9.27
CA GLN A 148 -1.33 2.39 9.27
C GLN A 148 -1.73 1.70 10.58
N GLN A 149 -1.52 2.34 11.72
CA GLN A 149 -1.91 1.78 13.02
C GLN A 149 -3.41 1.59 13.13
N VAL A 150 -4.20 2.58 12.71
CA VAL A 150 -5.66 2.50 12.70
C VAL A 150 -6.13 1.36 11.80
N LEU A 151 -5.65 1.28 10.55
CA LEU A 151 -6.04 0.20 9.64
C LEU A 151 -5.69 -1.19 10.18
N LEU A 152 -4.50 -1.38 10.73
CA LEU A 152 -4.08 -2.67 11.29
C LEU A 152 -4.93 -3.06 12.49
N PHE A 153 -5.34 -2.10 13.31
CA PHE A 153 -6.24 -2.33 14.43
C PHE A 153 -7.62 -2.80 13.95
N GLU A 154 -8.19 -2.12 12.95
CA GLU A 154 -9.48 -2.51 12.35
C GLU A 154 -9.41 -3.90 11.72
N ILE A 155 -8.38 -4.20 10.93
CA ILE A 155 -8.16 -5.53 10.34
C ILE A 155 -8.08 -6.59 11.45
N SER A 156 -7.33 -6.32 12.53
CA SER A 156 -7.17 -7.24 13.65
C SER A 156 -8.50 -7.50 14.38
N LEU A 157 -9.34 -6.48 14.55
CA LEU A 157 -10.67 -6.62 15.13
C LEU A 157 -11.61 -7.45 14.26
N ILE A 158 -11.59 -7.20 12.94
CA ILE A 158 -12.40 -7.94 11.97
C ILE A 158 -11.98 -9.42 11.96
N LEU A 159 -10.69 -9.70 11.92
CA LEU A 159 -10.18 -11.07 11.97
C LEU A 159 -10.51 -11.78 13.30
N ARG A 160 -10.53 -11.05 14.43
CA ARG A 160 -10.95 -11.62 15.72
C ARG A 160 -12.43 -11.96 15.78
N LYS A 161 -13.31 -11.19 15.11
CA LYS A 161 -14.77 -11.44 15.09
C LYS A 161 -15.20 -12.43 14.01
N GLY A 162 -14.38 -12.67 12.99
CA GLY A 162 -14.67 -13.55 11.85
C GLY A 162 -14.22 -15.00 12.01
N ILE A 163 -13.53 -15.34 13.11
CA ILE A 163 -13.20 -16.71 13.57
C ILE A 163 -14.15 -17.06 14.72
#